data_AF-A0A1F9S530-F1
#
_entry.id   AF-A0A1F9S530-F1
#
_cell.length_a   1.000
_cell.length_b   1.000
_cell.length_c   1.000
_cell.angle_alpha   90.00
_cell.angle_beta   90.00
_cell.angle_gamma   90.00
#
_symmetry.space_group_name_H-M   'P 1'
#
loop_
_entity.id
_entity.type
_entity.pdbx_description
1 polymer ?
#
loop_
_entity_poly.entity_id
_entity_poly.type
_entity_poly.pdbx_seq_one_letter_code
_entity_poly.pdbx_strand_id
1 'polypeptide(L)'
;MNRSLALALVLAGCLLPGSVRAESKNQCVVCHAALDARQQAIVRAFQQDIHLQKGLGCHSCHGGNPAQADMGEAMDPEAGFVGAPKPSEIPAFCGKCHSQVESMKRYNPGLPVDQERKYWTSRHGTRLKAGDEQVATCASCHTAHAILPPNDPRSTVYAKNVHATCGKCHSDPKRMKPYGLPTDQDAKYKGSVHGRALLERGDTAAPACNDCHGNHGATPPGVADISLTCGQCHPANMELFSKSPMAPKWQQKHYHACATCHNHHDVAHPDSGLFDPEQGVCRKCHRPQDAGARTAGELRGMLDGMQSDFQAAEAGLKLAEEKGMDVAGGWDVLQEAKQAFFQARTEVHTFSTAAVKGKADPGVAAAQKAAALGLKAVQEFRWRRIWLGLATLIITFMVVALYLKIRDLES
;
A
#
# COMPACT_ATOMS: atom_id res chain seq x y z
N MET A 1 -51.59 53.72 48.83
CA MET A 1 -52.25 54.96 48.38
C MET A 1 -51.30 55.70 47.45
N ASN A 2 -51.76 56.03 46.23
CA ASN A 2 -51.29 57.06 45.28
C ASN A 2 -49.78 57.20 44.98
N ARG A 3 -49.33 56.88 43.74
CA ARG A 3 -49.42 57.67 42.48
C ARG A 3 -48.26 58.68 42.29
N SER A 4 -47.36 58.30 41.37
CA SER A 4 -46.88 59.07 40.21
C SER A 4 -45.61 59.95 40.29
N LEU A 5 -44.95 59.97 39.12
CA LEU A 5 -43.87 60.81 38.56
C LEU A 5 -42.42 60.50 38.99
N ALA A 6 -41.60 59.82 38.18
CA ALA A 6 -41.01 60.16 36.87
C ALA A 6 -39.75 61.05 36.97
N LEU A 7 -38.58 60.45 36.73
CA LEU A 7 -37.47 61.14 36.07
C LEU A 7 -36.59 60.11 35.35
N ALA A 8 -36.61 60.16 34.02
CA ALA A 8 -35.77 59.37 33.13
C ALA A 8 -34.39 60.02 33.03
N LEU A 9 -33.33 59.27 33.35
CA LEU A 9 -31.96 59.60 32.96
C LEU A 9 -31.57 58.74 31.76
N VAL A 10 -31.47 59.37 30.59
CA VAL A 10 -30.94 58.76 29.36
C VAL A 10 -29.42 58.82 29.44
N LEU A 11 -28.78 57.67 29.66
CA LEU A 11 -27.34 57.50 29.45
C LEU A 11 -27.11 57.14 27.97
N ALA A 12 -26.61 58.11 27.21
CA ALA A 12 -26.13 57.91 25.85
C ALA A 12 -24.80 57.14 25.88
N GLY A 13 -24.87 55.83 25.70
CA GLY A 13 -23.70 54.99 25.42
C GLY A 13 -23.29 55.15 23.96
N CYS A 14 -22.10 55.71 23.72
CA CYS A 14 -21.44 55.70 22.42
C CYS A 14 -21.17 54.26 21.95
N LEU A 15 -22.05 53.73 21.10
CA LEU A 15 -21.77 52.59 20.25
C LEU A 15 -20.91 53.07 19.08
N LEU A 16 -19.59 52.93 19.20
CA LEU A 16 -18.71 52.95 18.04
C LEU A 16 -19.03 51.71 17.18
N PRO A 17 -19.44 51.86 15.91
CA PRO A 17 -19.58 50.72 15.04
C PRO A 17 -18.18 50.18 14.77
N GLY A 18 -17.91 48.98 15.30
CA GLY A 18 -16.75 48.21 14.88
C GLY A 18 -16.81 48.07 13.36
N SER A 19 -15.85 48.66 12.68
CA SER A 19 -15.67 48.53 11.24
C SER A 19 -15.46 47.06 10.92
N VAL A 20 -16.54 46.39 10.52
CA VAL A 20 -16.48 45.13 9.78
C VAL A 20 -15.71 45.46 8.51
N ARG A 21 -14.43 45.08 8.47
CA ARG A 21 -13.62 45.18 7.27
C ARG A 21 -14.33 44.31 6.23
N ALA A 22 -14.98 44.94 5.25
CA ALA A 22 -15.51 44.25 4.10
C ALA A 22 -14.34 43.52 3.46
N GLU A 23 -14.35 42.19 3.50
CA GLU A 23 -13.39 41.36 2.80
C GLU A 23 -13.49 41.74 1.32
N SER A 24 -12.46 42.43 0.81
CA SER A 24 -12.49 42.94 -0.55
C SER A 24 -12.67 41.75 -1.49
N LYS A 25 -13.80 41.69 -2.21
CA LYS A 25 -14.07 40.63 -3.18
C LYS A 25 -12.88 40.50 -4.14
N ASN A 26 -12.27 39.31 -4.19
CA ASN A 26 -11.18 39.00 -5.11
C ASN A 26 -11.72 39.07 -6.55
N GLN A 27 -11.35 40.13 -7.27
CA GLN A 27 -11.85 40.43 -8.61
C GLN A 27 -11.39 39.39 -9.64
N CYS A 28 -10.26 38.70 -9.40
CA CYS A 28 -9.82 37.60 -10.25
C CYS A 28 -10.90 36.50 -10.29
N VAL A 29 -11.46 36.13 -9.13
CA VAL A 29 -12.49 35.10 -9.02
C VAL A 29 -13.80 35.57 -9.66
N VAL A 30 -14.21 36.82 -9.39
CA VAL A 30 -15.46 37.38 -9.92
C VAL A 30 -15.44 37.42 -11.45
N CYS A 31 -14.36 37.96 -12.03
CA CYS A 31 -14.21 38.05 -13.48
C CYS A 31 -14.10 36.65 -14.10
N HIS A 32 -13.17 35.81 -13.64
CA HIS A 32 -12.95 34.48 -14.23
C HIS A 32 -14.14 33.51 -14.06
N ALA A 33 -15.01 33.72 -13.06
CA ALA A 33 -16.25 32.97 -12.92
C ALA A 33 -17.33 33.37 -13.95
N ALA A 34 -17.21 34.54 -14.57
CA ALA A 34 -18.13 35.04 -15.59
C ALA A 34 -17.62 34.87 -17.03
N LEU A 35 -16.37 34.41 -17.19
CA LEU A 35 -15.76 34.12 -18.49
C LEU A 35 -16.23 32.76 -19.05
N ASP A 36 -15.46 32.21 -19.98
CA ASP A 36 -15.74 30.94 -20.64
C ASP A 36 -15.78 29.73 -19.69
N ALA A 37 -16.29 28.60 -20.19
CA ALA A 37 -16.46 27.37 -19.43
C ALA A 37 -15.15 26.83 -18.81
N ARG A 38 -13.99 27.08 -19.45
CA ARG A 38 -12.69 26.67 -18.93
C ARG A 38 -12.32 27.51 -17.72
N GLN A 39 -12.47 28.83 -17.78
CA GLN A 39 -12.19 29.72 -16.65
C GLN A 39 -13.13 29.44 -15.47
N GLN A 40 -14.42 29.24 -15.75
CA GLN A 40 -15.38 28.83 -14.74
C GLN A 40 -15.00 27.51 -14.06
N ALA A 41 -14.52 26.53 -14.82
CA ALA A 41 -14.07 25.25 -14.26
C ALA A 41 -12.84 25.44 -13.36
N ILE A 42 -11.88 26.30 -13.73
CA ILE A 42 -10.72 26.64 -12.89
C ILE A 42 -11.18 27.26 -11.57
N VAL A 43 -12.07 28.26 -11.62
CA VAL A 43 -12.57 28.92 -10.41
C VAL A 43 -13.30 27.93 -9.50
N ARG A 44 -14.14 27.06 -10.06
CA ARG A 44 -14.85 26.02 -9.29
C ARG A 44 -13.87 25.02 -8.68
N ALA A 45 -12.89 24.56 -9.45
CA ALA A 45 -11.88 23.62 -9.00
C ALA A 45 -11.00 24.21 -7.89
N PHE A 46 -10.70 25.51 -7.94
CA PHE A 46 -9.86 26.16 -6.94
C PHE A 46 -10.52 26.30 -5.57
N GLN A 47 -11.86 26.22 -5.49
CA GLN A 47 -12.60 26.30 -4.22
C GLN A 47 -12.21 25.21 -3.21
N GLN A 48 -11.72 24.06 -3.69
CA GLN A 48 -11.27 22.95 -2.84
C GLN A 48 -9.75 22.92 -2.64
N ASP A 49 -8.99 23.83 -3.26
CA ASP A 49 -7.52 23.81 -3.22
C ASP A 49 -6.99 24.10 -1.82
N ILE A 50 -5.98 23.34 -1.39
CA ILE A 50 -5.34 23.51 -0.08
C ILE A 50 -4.72 24.90 0.08
N HIS A 51 -4.26 25.53 -1.00
CA HIS A 51 -3.69 26.87 -0.94
C HIS A 51 -4.77 27.91 -0.61
N LEU A 52 -5.96 27.81 -1.24
CA LEU A 52 -7.08 28.69 -0.91
C LEU A 52 -7.51 28.53 0.55
N GLN A 53 -7.59 27.28 1.03
CA GLN A 53 -7.89 26.99 2.45
C GLN A 53 -6.85 27.56 3.43
N LYS A 54 -5.63 27.84 2.95
CA LYS A 54 -4.55 28.50 3.70
C LYS A 54 -4.48 30.01 3.46
N GLY A 55 -5.47 30.59 2.80
CA GLY A 55 -5.57 32.04 2.54
C GLY A 55 -4.76 32.53 1.35
N LEU A 56 -4.29 31.63 0.48
CA LEU A 56 -3.57 31.98 -0.74
C LEU A 56 -4.53 32.02 -1.93
N GLY A 57 -4.78 33.21 -2.46
CA GLY A 57 -5.64 33.42 -3.62
C GLY A 57 -4.90 33.24 -4.95
N CYS A 58 -5.60 33.46 -6.07
CA CYS A 58 -5.04 33.35 -7.43
C CYS A 58 -3.75 34.17 -7.60
N HIS A 59 -3.77 35.41 -7.09
CA HIS A 59 -2.65 36.34 -7.13
C HIS A 59 -1.43 35.89 -6.31
N SER A 60 -1.59 35.01 -5.32
CA SER A 60 -0.47 34.47 -4.56
C SER A 60 0.44 33.57 -5.41
N CYS A 61 -0.11 32.95 -6.46
CA CYS A 61 0.63 32.14 -7.42
C CYS A 61 0.95 32.94 -8.70
N HIS A 62 -0.06 33.61 -9.26
CA HIS A 62 0.03 34.26 -10.56
C HIS A 62 0.45 35.74 -10.51
N GLY A 63 0.55 36.36 -9.33
CA GLY A 63 0.79 37.79 -9.18
C GLY A 63 -0.43 38.65 -9.56
N GLY A 64 -0.20 39.93 -9.84
CA GLY A 64 -1.25 40.88 -10.20
C GLY A 64 -2.01 41.43 -8.98
N ASN A 65 -3.01 42.26 -9.24
CA ASN A 65 -3.76 42.97 -8.21
C ASN A 65 -5.21 42.46 -8.11
N PRO A 66 -5.57 41.68 -7.07
CA PRO A 66 -6.90 41.10 -6.92
C PRO A 66 -7.99 42.12 -6.57
N ALA A 67 -7.64 43.38 -6.28
CA ALA A 67 -8.59 44.44 -5.98
C ALA A 67 -9.13 45.13 -7.25
N GLN A 68 -8.44 44.99 -8.38
CA GLN A 68 -8.80 45.68 -9.62
C GLN A 68 -9.74 44.85 -10.48
N ALA A 69 -10.78 45.50 -10.99
CA ALA A 69 -11.74 44.89 -11.92
C ALA A 69 -11.29 45.04 -13.39
N ASP A 70 -10.49 46.07 -13.69
CA ASP A 70 -9.89 46.22 -15.01
C ASP A 70 -8.84 45.13 -15.25
N MET A 71 -8.89 44.50 -16.42
CA MET A 71 -8.00 43.39 -16.76
C MET A 71 -6.54 43.83 -16.87
N GLY A 72 -6.28 45.01 -17.44
CA GLY A 72 -4.92 45.53 -17.62
C GLY A 72 -4.27 45.85 -16.28
N GLU A 73 -5.03 46.46 -15.36
CA GLU A 73 -4.55 46.75 -14.01
C GLU A 73 -4.46 45.50 -13.11
N ALA A 74 -5.39 44.55 -13.25
CA ALA A 74 -5.40 43.32 -12.46
C ALA A 74 -4.27 42.35 -12.87
N MET A 75 -3.95 42.29 -14.16
CA MET A 75 -2.97 41.38 -14.76
C MET A 75 -1.69 42.11 -15.22
N ASP A 76 -1.37 43.24 -14.59
CA ASP A 76 -0.20 44.03 -14.92
C ASP A 76 1.10 43.25 -14.61
N PRO A 77 1.99 43.04 -15.61
CA PRO A 77 3.32 42.47 -15.37
C PRO A 77 4.16 43.25 -14.36
N GLU A 78 3.99 44.57 -14.25
CA GLU A 78 4.69 45.40 -13.24
C GLU A 78 4.21 45.08 -11.82
N ALA A 79 2.96 44.63 -11.67
CA ALA A 79 2.43 44.06 -10.43
C ALA A 79 2.83 42.58 -10.22
N GLY A 80 3.81 42.10 -11.00
CA GLY A 80 4.35 40.74 -10.89
C GLY A 80 3.46 39.66 -11.49
N PHE A 81 2.51 40.01 -12.36
CA PHE A 81 1.65 39.04 -13.01
C PHE A 81 2.43 38.16 -14.00
N VAL A 82 2.30 36.83 -13.90
CA VAL A 82 3.07 35.85 -14.71
C VAL A 82 2.23 34.96 -15.60
N GLY A 83 0.89 35.07 -15.56
CA GLY A 83 0.01 34.26 -16.40
C GLY A 83 0.18 32.75 -16.18
N ALA A 84 -0.05 31.95 -17.23
CA ALA A 84 0.10 30.49 -17.17
C ALA A 84 1.57 30.09 -17.46
N PRO A 85 2.31 29.52 -16.49
CA PRO A 85 3.71 29.16 -16.70
C PRO A 85 3.85 28.01 -17.69
N LYS A 86 4.95 28.00 -18.45
CA LYS A 86 5.35 26.88 -19.30
C LYS A 86 5.73 25.67 -18.45
N PRO A 87 5.66 24.43 -19.01
CA PRO A 87 6.05 23.23 -18.26
C PRO A 87 7.45 23.32 -17.62
N SER A 88 8.41 23.90 -18.34
CA SER A 88 9.78 24.14 -17.87
C SER A 88 9.88 25.10 -16.67
N GLU A 89 8.89 25.97 -16.47
CA GLU A 89 8.84 26.97 -15.40
C GLU A 89 8.10 26.47 -14.15
N ILE A 90 7.25 25.44 -14.28
CA ILE A 90 6.40 24.92 -13.20
C ILE A 90 7.20 24.52 -11.94
N PRO A 91 8.34 23.79 -12.02
CA PRO A 91 9.08 23.42 -10.82
C PRO A 91 9.54 24.64 -10.00
N ALA A 92 10.12 25.64 -10.67
CA ALA A 92 10.54 26.88 -10.02
C ALA A 92 9.35 27.71 -9.53
N PHE A 93 8.23 27.69 -10.27
CA PHE A 93 6.99 28.36 -9.88
C PHE A 93 6.46 27.86 -8.54
N CYS A 94 6.39 26.54 -8.35
CA CYS A 94 6.03 25.93 -7.06
C CYS A 94 7.13 26.13 -6.01
N GLY A 95 8.40 26.07 -6.45
CA GLY A 95 9.61 26.23 -5.63
C GLY A 95 9.71 27.56 -4.91
N LYS A 96 9.08 28.63 -5.44
CA LYS A 96 8.97 29.94 -4.76
C LYS A 96 8.48 29.84 -3.32
N CYS A 97 7.66 28.84 -3.00
CA CYS A 97 7.24 28.58 -1.62
C CYS A 97 7.70 27.20 -1.14
N HIS A 98 7.51 26.17 -1.95
CA HIS A 98 7.80 24.77 -1.59
C HIS A 98 9.28 24.41 -1.62
N SER A 99 10.16 25.39 -1.84
CA SER A 99 11.61 25.28 -1.63
C SER A 99 12.18 26.36 -0.70
N GLN A 100 11.31 27.04 0.05
CA GLN A 100 11.68 28.07 1.02
C GLN A 100 11.21 27.69 2.42
N VAL A 101 12.17 27.50 3.34
CA VAL A 101 11.91 27.16 4.75
C VAL A 101 11.00 28.19 5.42
N GLU A 102 11.28 29.48 5.24
CA GLU A 102 10.52 30.55 5.90
C GLU A 102 9.06 30.59 5.44
N SER A 103 8.81 30.37 4.14
CA SER A 103 7.47 30.23 3.60
C SER A 103 6.75 29.03 4.21
N MET A 104 7.37 27.84 4.20
CA MET A 104 6.69 26.64 4.69
C MET A 104 6.51 26.59 6.21
N LYS A 105 7.42 27.18 7.00
CA LYS A 105 7.22 27.34 8.46
C LYS A 105 5.93 28.07 8.80
N ARG A 106 5.48 29.03 7.96
CA ARG A 106 4.24 29.76 8.20
C ARG A 106 2.99 28.92 7.96
N TYR A 107 3.01 28.04 6.95
CA TYR A 107 1.81 27.34 6.49
C TYR A 107 1.75 25.87 6.92
N ASN A 108 2.88 25.17 6.88
CA ASN A 108 3.04 23.79 7.29
C ASN A 108 4.53 23.47 7.59
N PRO A 109 4.99 23.68 8.84
CA PRO A 109 6.37 23.40 9.26
C PRO A 109 6.82 21.95 9.03
N GLY A 110 5.88 20.99 8.97
CA GLY A 110 6.18 19.58 8.77
C GLY A 110 6.43 19.21 7.30
N LEU A 111 6.18 20.10 6.35
CA LEU A 111 6.39 19.82 4.93
C LEU A 111 7.88 20.02 4.56
N PRO A 112 8.54 19.02 3.93
CA PRO A 112 9.90 19.20 3.45
C PRO A 112 9.97 20.21 2.30
N VAL A 113 11.03 21.02 2.30
CA VAL A 113 11.28 22.08 1.29
C VAL A 113 12.35 21.71 0.26
N ASP A 114 12.63 20.42 0.11
CA ASP A 114 13.63 19.93 -0.84
C ASP A 114 13.02 19.21 -2.04
N GLN A 115 11.70 19.30 -2.21
CA GLN A 115 10.98 18.55 -3.23
C GLN A 115 11.32 19.00 -4.64
N GLU A 116 11.52 20.31 -4.87
CA GLU A 116 11.98 20.81 -6.17
C GLU A 116 13.39 20.30 -6.49
N ARG A 117 14.31 20.38 -5.52
CA ARG A 117 15.67 19.86 -5.66
C ARG A 117 15.65 18.36 -5.99
N LYS A 118 14.80 17.58 -5.33
CA LYS A 118 14.58 16.15 -5.61
C LYS A 118 13.99 15.93 -7.00
N TYR A 119 13.00 16.72 -7.41
CA TYR A 119 12.39 16.65 -8.75
C TYR A 119 13.45 16.68 -9.84
N TRP A 120 14.44 17.56 -9.71
CA TRP A 120 15.53 17.68 -10.66
C TRP A 120 16.48 16.48 -10.73
N THR A 121 16.44 15.54 -9.77
CA THR A 121 17.17 14.27 -9.85
C THR A 121 16.37 13.19 -10.56
N SER A 122 15.04 13.30 -10.59
CA SER A 122 14.14 12.32 -11.23
C SER A 122 14.31 12.27 -12.75
N ARG A 123 13.88 11.17 -13.37
CA ARG A 123 13.89 11.02 -14.84
C ARG A 123 13.01 12.05 -15.57
N HIS A 124 11.91 12.48 -14.95
CA HIS A 124 11.08 13.56 -15.49
C HIS A 124 11.83 14.89 -15.44
N GLY A 125 12.41 15.23 -14.29
CA GLY A 125 13.16 16.48 -14.13
C GLY A 125 14.41 16.56 -14.99
N THR A 126 15.16 15.46 -15.16
CA THR A 126 16.35 15.45 -16.03
C THR A 126 16.00 15.64 -17.50
N ARG A 127 14.89 15.05 -17.97
CA ARG A 127 14.39 15.27 -19.34
C ARG A 127 13.82 16.67 -19.53
N LEU A 128 13.12 17.22 -18.53
CA LEU A 128 12.64 18.60 -18.59
C LEU A 128 13.82 19.59 -18.70
N LYS A 129 14.90 19.37 -17.95
CA LYS A 129 16.16 20.15 -18.09
C LYS A 129 16.79 20.03 -19.48
N ALA A 130 16.60 18.90 -20.15
CA ALA A 130 17.06 18.69 -21.52
C ALA A 130 16.11 19.30 -22.57
N GLY A 131 15.04 19.99 -22.15
CA GLY A 131 14.10 20.69 -23.04
C GLY A 131 12.85 19.89 -23.42
N ASP A 132 12.65 18.69 -22.88
CA ASP A 132 11.44 17.90 -23.14
C ASP A 132 10.27 18.37 -22.25
N GLU A 133 9.43 19.25 -22.78
CA GLU A 133 8.27 19.80 -22.07
C GLU A 133 7.07 18.84 -22.00
N GLN A 134 7.14 17.65 -22.58
CA GLN A 134 6.06 16.66 -22.54
C GLN A 134 6.11 15.76 -21.30
N VAL A 135 7.17 15.84 -20.50
CA VAL A 135 7.33 15.06 -19.27
C VAL A 135 6.52 15.63 -18.11
N ALA A 136 6.30 14.79 -17.09
CA ALA A 136 5.54 15.20 -15.92
C ALA A 136 6.23 16.30 -15.11
N THR A 137 5.45 17.27 -14.65
CA THR A 137 5.85 18.33 -13.72
C THR A 137 5.07 18.21 -12.41
N CYS A 138 5.26 19.14 -11.47
CA CYS A 138 4.52 19.18 -10.20
C CYS A 138 2.99 19.11 -10.43
N ALA A 139 2.48 19.88 -11.40
CA ALA A 139 1.06 19.97 -11.72
C ALA A 139 0.51 18.69 -12.39
N SER A 140 1.36 17.85 -12.97
CA SER A 140 0.92 16.57 -13.56
C SER A 140 0.46 15.59 -12.48
N CYS A 141 1.08 15.63 -11.30
CA CYS A 141 0.74 14.77 -10.17
C CYS A 141 -0.23 15.44 -9.20
N HIS A 142 -0.04 16.72 -8.88
CA HIS A 142 -0.85 17.43 -7.87
C HIS A 142 -2.04 18.21 -8.44
N THR A 143 -2.20 18.26 -9.76
CA THR A 143 -3.05 19.24 -10.49
C THR A 143 -2.53 20.67 -10.35
N ALA A 144 -3.10 21.63 -11.11
CA ALA A 144 -2.70 23.03 -11.06
C ALA A 144 -3.60 23.91 -10.18
N HIS A 145 -4.91 23.60 -10.12
CA HIS A 145 -5.92 24.45 -9.48
C HIS A 145 -6.91 23.64 -8.62
N ALA A 146 -6.53 22.44 -8.19
CA ALA A 146 -7.31 21.59 -7.28
C ALA A 146 -6.35 20.73 -6.44
N ILE A 147 -5.28 21.35 -5.95
CA ILE A 147 -4.24 20.68 -5.18
C ILE A 147 -4.82 20.28 -3.83
N LEU A 148 -4.83 18.98 -3.56
CA LEU A 148 -5.33 18.39 -2.33
C LEU A 148 -4.19 17.71 -1.55
N PRO A 149 -4.26 17.69 -0.21
CA PRO A 149 -3.24 17.03 0.59
C PRO A 149 -3.21 15.51 0.31
N PRO A 150 -2.06 14.84 0.47
CA PRO A 150 -1.88 13.44 0.07
C PRO A 150 -2.68 12.42 0.91
N ASN A 151 -3.22 12.84 2.06
CA ASN A 151 -4.10 12.01 2.89
C ASN A 151 -5.59 12.19 2.56
N ASP A 152 -5.96 13.10 1.65
CA ASP A 152 -7.33 13.25 1.17
C ASP A 152 -7.61 12.20 0.08
N PRO A 153 -8.62 11.31 0.23
CA PRO A 153 -8.95 10.29 -0.77
C PRO A 153 -9.28 10.82 -2.17
N ARG A 154 -9.64 12.11 -2.30
CA ARG A 154 -9.90 12.78 -3.58
C ARG A 154 -8.62 13.26 -4.26
N SER A 155 -7.50 13.32 -3.53
CA SER A 155 -6.21 13.76 -4.07
C SER A 155 -5.68 12.78 -5.10
N THR A 156 -5.15 13.29 -6.21
CA THR A 156 -4.49 12.49 -7.24
C THR A 156 -3.24 11.78 -6.73
N VAL A 157 -2.65 12.27 -5.64
CA VAL A 157 -1.48 11.65 -4.98
C VAL A 157 -1.84 10.85 -3.73
N TYR A 158 -3.13 10.63 -3.46
CA TYR A 158 -3.56 9.67 -2.44
C TYR A 158 -3.11 8.27 -2.84
N ALA A 159 -2.66 7.44 -1.89
CA ALA A 159 -2.04 6.15 -2.16
C ALA A 159 -2.82 5.29 -3.18
N LYS A 160 -4.14 5.16 -3.01
CA LYS A 160 -5.00 4.39 -3.92
C LYS A 160 -5.19 5.01 -5.31
N ASN A 161 -4.90 6.30 -5.48
CA ASN A 161 -5.05 7.03 -6.74
C ASN A 161 -3.74 7.16 -7.51
N VAL A 162 -2.58 6.92 -6.88
CA VAL A 162 -1.26 7.08 -7.51
C VAL A 162 -1.14 6.26 -8.79
N HIS A 163 -1.59 5.00 -8.78
CA HIS A 163 -1.51 4.14 -9.96
C HIS A 163 -2.24 4.78 -11.17
N ALA A 164 -3.44 5.34 -10.94
CA ALA A 164 -4.20 6.03 -11.96
C ALA A 164 -3.53 7.33 -12.41
N THR A 165 -2.92 8.08 -11.47
CA THR A 165 -2.15 9.29 -11.77
C THR A 165 -0.95 9.00 -12.67
N CYS A 166 -0.18 7.96 -12.39
CA CYS A 166 0.91 7.51 -13.25
C CYS A 166 0.37 6.99 -14.60
N GLY A 167 -0.72 6.21 -14.57
CA GLY A 167 -1.36 5.60 -15.73
C GLY A 167 -1.87 6.60 -16.77
N LYS A 168 -2.20 7.84 -16.38
CA LYS A 168 -2.57 8.92 -17.32
C LYS A 168 -1.56 9.11 -18.46
N CYS A 169 -0.27 8.87 -18.18
CA CYS A 169 0.79 8.92 -19.18
C CYS A 169 1.38 7.53 -19.44
N HIS A 170 1.69 6.77 -18.38
CA HIS A 170 2.37 5.48 -18.51
C HIS A 170 1.49 4.36 -19.06
N SER A 171 0.19 4.55 -19.21
CA SER A 171 -0.70 3.62 -19.91
C SER A 171 -1.15 4.13 -21.28
N ASP A 172 -0.60 5.26 -21.76
CA ASP A 172 -0.89 5.82 -23.07
C ASP A 172 0.23 5.48 -24.07
N PRO A 173 -0.01 4.58 -25.04
CA PRO A 173 1.00 4.19 -26.03
C PRO A 173 1.49 5.36 -26.88
N LYS A 174 0.64 6.36 -27.15
CA LYS A 174 1.04 7.53 -27.97
C LYS A 174 2.04 8.38 -27.21
N ARG A 175 1.83 8.59 -25.91
CA ARG A 175 2.74 9.35 -25.04
C ARG A 175 4.04 8.60 -24.76
N MET A 176 3.98 7.28 -24.58
CA MET A 176 5.16 6.48 -24.21
C MET A 176 6.02 6.04 -25.41
N LYS A 177 5.47 6.02 -26.62
CA LYS A 177 6.19 5.62 -27.84
C LYS A 177 7.51 6.37 -28.07
N PRO A 178 7.62 7.71 -27.96
CA PRO A 178 8.89 8.42 -28.12
C PRO A 178 9.96 8.02 -27.11
N TYR A 179 9.55 7.48 -25.97
CA TYR A 179 10.44 7.06 -24.88
C TYR A 179 10.80 5.58 -24.92
N GLY A 180 10.21 4.79 -25.83
CA GLY A 180 10.42 3.34 -25.90
C GLY A 180 9.98 2.61 -24.64
N LEU A 181 9.03 3.17 -23.88
CA LEU A 181 8.57 2.60 -22.63
C LEU A 181 7.36 1.68 -22.84
N PRO A 182 7.24 0.56 -22.10
CA PRO A 182 6.02 -0.24 -22.09
C PRO A 182 4.84 0.57 -21.54
N THR A 183 3.62 0.07 -21.73
CA THR A 183 2.39 0.72 -21.24
C THR A 183 1.45 -0.17 -20.42
N ASP A 184 1.94 -1.36 -20.04
CA ASP A 184 1.19 -2.38 -19.32
C ASP A 184 1.45 -2.37 -17.80
N GLN A 185 2.24 -1.42 -17.29
CA GLN A 185 2.70 -1.40 -15.90
C GLN A 185 1.57 -1.18 -14.90
N ASP A 186 0.60 -0.31 -15.21
CA ASP A 186 -0.58 -0.09 -14.35
C ASP A 186 -1.44 -1.37 -14.26
N ALA A 187 -1.65 -2.05 -15.38
CA ALA A 187 -2.40 -3.30 -15.42
C ALA A 187 -1.70 -4.41 -14.61
N LYS A 188 -0.38 -4.55 -14.80
CA LYS A 188 0.47 -5.47 -14.03
C LYS A 188 0.45 -5.16 -12.53
N TYR A 189 0.60 -3.88 -12.17
CA TYR A 189 0.57 -3.45 -10.78
C TYR A 189 -0.75 -3.82 -10.11
N LYS A 190 -1.90 -3.54 -10.75
CA LYS A 190 -3.22 -3.92 -10.24
C LYS A 190 -3.34 -5.43 -9.98
N GLY A 191 -2.76 -6.26 -10.85
CA GLY A 191 -2.73 -7.72 -10.72
C GLY A 191 -1.72 -8.25 -9.70
N SER A 192 -0.77 -7.43 -9.27
CA SER A 192 0.26 -7.83 -8.30
C SER A 192 -0.28 -7.97 -6.88
N VAL A 193 0.48 -8.62 -6.00
CA VAL A 193 0.12 -8.73 -4.58
C VAL A 193 0.03 -7.39 -3.87
N HIS A 194 0.87 -6.42 -4.24
CA HIS A 194 0.83 -5.06 -3.67
C HIS A 194 -0.38 -4.29 -4.18
N GLY A 195 -0.67 -4.34 -5.48
CA GLY A 195 -1.86 -3.70 -6.06
C GLY A 195 -3.16 -4.26 -5.50
N ARG A 196 -3.29 -5.59 -5.39
CA ARG A 196 -4.46 -6.21 -4.74
C ARG A 196 -4.59 -5.80 -3.28
N ALA A 197 -3.48 -5.76 -2.52
CA ALA A 197 -3.49 -5.29 -1.14
C ALA A 197 -4.00 -3.84 -1.03
N LEU A 198 -3.45 -2.93 -1.82
CA LEU A 198 -3.79 -1.51 -1.76
C LEU A 198 -5.18 -1.21 -2.31
N LEU A 199 -5.52 -1.77 -3.46
CA LEU A 199 -6.71 -1.39 -4.23
C LEU A 199 -7.96 -2.15 -3.79
N GLU A 200 -7.84 -3.48 -3.65
CA GLU A 200 -8.97 -4.35 -3.30
C GLU A 200 -9.20 -4.42 -1.79
N ARG A 201 -8.13 -4.62 -1.00
CA ARG A 201 -8.24 -4.73 0.47
C ARG A 201 -8.18 -3.37 1.18
N GLY A 202 -7.78 -2.30 0.49
CA GLY A 202 -7.64 -0.97 1.08
C GLY A 202 -6.48 -0.85 2.07
N ASP A 203 -5.51 -1.77 2.01
CA ASP A 203 -4.35 -1.76 2.88
C ASP A 203 -3.36 -0.69 2.43
N THR A 204 -3.40 0.48 3.07
CA THR A 204 -2.51 1.61 2.76
C THR A 204 -1.07 1.39 3.22
N ALA A 205 -0.76 0.30 3.93
CA ALA A 205 0.61 -0.10 4.20
C ALA A 205 1.26 -0.82 3.00
N ALA A 206 0.44 -1.29 2.03
CA ALA A 206 0.96 -1.83 0.78
C ALA A 206 1.49 -0.71 -0.14
N PRO A 207 2.63 -0.94 -0.82
CA PRO A 207 3.28 0.10 -1.60
C PRO A 207 2.51 0.43 -2.90
N ALA A 208 2.41 1.72 -3.19
CA ALA A 208 2.00 2.30 -4.47
C ALA A 208 3.21 2.53 -5.40
N CYS A 209 2.98 3.01 -6.62
CA CYS A 209 4.03 3.15 -7.63
C CYS A 209 5.18 4.06 -7.17
N ASN A 210 4.85 5.15 -6.50
CA ASN A 210 5.77 6.14 -5.94
C ASN A 210 6.60 5.60 -4.76
N ASP A 211 6.15 4.56 -4.07
CA ASP A 211 6.94 3.95 -2.98
C ASP A 211 8.13 3.16 -3.52
N CYS A 212 8.08 2.71 -4.78
CA CYS A 212 9.21 2.09 -5.48
C CYS A 212 10.01 3.08 -6.33
N HIS A 213 9.33 4.01 -7.03
CA HIS A 213 9.96 4.93 -7.99
C HIS A 213 10.34 6.28 -7.40
N GLY A 214 9.97 6.55 -6.14
CA GLY A 214 10.14 7.83 -5.49
C GLY A 214 8.95 8.78 -5.71
N ASN A 215 8.74 9.68 -4.74
CA ASN A 215 7.68 10.70 -4.80
C ASN A 215 8.08 11.90 -5.67
N HIS A 216 9.24 12.48 -5.37
CA HIS A 216 9.78 13.62 -6.10
C HIS A 216 11.18 13.33 -6.67
N GLY A 217 11.89 12.31 -6.19
CA GLY A 217 13.28 12.01 -6.60
C GLY A 217 13.40 10.91 -7.65
N ALA A 218 14.64 10.58 -8.02
CA ALA A 218 14.95 9.39 -8.81
C ALA A 218 14.66 8.07 -8.08
N THR A 219 14.83 8.06 -6.76
CA THR A 219 14.59 6.92 -5.88
C THR A 219 13.95 7.39 -4.57
N PRO A 220 13.30 6.48 -3.82
CA PRO A 220 12.86 6.77 -2.46
C PRO A 220 14.04 7.13 -1.53
N PRO A 221 13.80 7.94 -0.48
CA PRO A 221 14.84 8.28 0.49
C PRO A 221 15.50 7.04 1.11
N GLY A 222 16.82 7.04 1.22
CA GLY A 222 17.58 5.94 1.83
C GLY A 222 17.86 4.75 0.91
N VAL A 223 17.52 4.83 -0.39
CA VAL A 223 17.80 3.78 -1.37
C VAL A 223 18.66 4.31 -2.51
N ALA A 224 19.80 3.67 -2.76
CA ALA A 224 20.73 4.04 -3.84
C ALA A 224 20.21 3.70 -5.24
N ASP A 225 19.40 2.63 -5.38
CA ASP A 225 18.86 2.17 -6.66
C ASP A 225 17.46 1.57 -6.46
N ILE A 226 16.57 1.75 -7.45
CA ILE A 226 15.18 1.26 -7.40
C ILE A 226 15.12 -0.25 -7.08
N SER A 227 16.07 -1.05 -7.57
CA SER A 227 16.12 -2.50 -7.34
C SER A 227 16.31 -2.88 -5.87
N LEU A 228 16.80 -1.97 -5.02
CA LEU A 228 17.01 -2.20 -3.59
C LEU A 228 15.82 -1.78 -2.74
N THR A 229 14.79 -1.16 -3.33
CA THR A 229 13.65 -0.61 -2.57
C THR A 229 12.85 -1.67 -1.84
N CYS A 230 12.82 -2.90 -2.35
CA CYS A 230 12.15 -4.03 -1.68
C CYS A 230 12.66 -4.21 -0.23
N GLY A 231 13.93 -3.93 0.04
CA GLY A 231 14.55 -4.09 1.35
C GLY A 231 14.06 -3.11 2.42
N GLN A 232 13.40 -2.00 2.05
CA GLN A 232 12.84 -1.06 3.02
C GLN A 232 11.68 -1.68 3.80
N CYS A 233 10.89 -2.54 3.16
CA CYS A 233 9.75 -3.24 3.77
C CYS A 233 10.04 -4.72 4.04
N HIS A 234 10.97 -5.33 3.29
CA HIS A 234 11.41 -6.72 3.48
C HIS A 234 12.86 -6.81 3.99
N PRO A 235 13.18 -6.22 5.17
CA PRO A 235 14.55 -6.13 5.65
C PRO A 235 15.17 -7.50 5.94
N ALA A 236 14.40 -8.45 6.48
CA ALA A 236 14.89 -9.81 6.74
C ALA A 236 15.33 -10.52 5.44
N ASN A 237 14.53 -10.41 4.38
CA ASN A 237 14.86 -11.02 3.09
C ASN A 237 16.09 -10.34 2.47
N MET A 238 16.17 -9.01 2.55
CA MET A 238 17.31 -8.24 2.06
C MET A 238 18.60 -8.59 2.81
N GLU A 239 18.52 -8.69 4.14
CA GLU A 239 19.66 -9.06 4.98
C GLU A 239 20.19 -10.45 4.62
N LEU A 240 19.33 -11.46 4.56
CA LEU A 240 19.73 -12.82 4.19
C LEU A 240 20.29 -12.87 2.76
N PHE A 241 19.63 -12.19 1.81
CA PHE A 241 20.11 -12.11 0.43
C PHE A 241 21.49 -11.46 0.35
N SER A 242 21.71 -10.34 1.04
CA SER A 242 22.98 -9.59 1.01
C SER A 242 24.17 -10.39 1.56
N LYS A 243 23.92 -11.30 2.50
CA LYS A 243 24.91 -12.22 3.08
C LYS A 243 25.09 -13.51 2.27
N SER A 244 24.25 -13.73 1.25
CA SER A 244 24.28 -14.94 0.46
C SER A 244 25.44 -15.00 -0.55
N PRO A 245 25.82 -16.19 -1.03
CA PRO A 245 26.81 -16.35 -2.09
C PRO A 245 26.42 -15.66 -3.42
N MET A 246 25.14 -15.33 -3.63
CA MET A 246 24.65 -14.68 -4.85
C MET A 246 24.85 -13.16 -4.85
N ALA A 247 24.90 -12.52 -3.68
CA ALA A 247 24.91 -11.06 -3.58
C ALA A 247 26.08 -10.39 -4.33
N PRO A 248 27.35 -10.82 -4.17
CA PRO A 248 28.48 -10.14 -4.81
C PRO A 248 28.41 -10.19 -6.34
N LYS A 249 27.98 -11.34 -6.90
CA LYS A 249 27.86 -11.50 -8.36
C LYS A 249 26.78 -10.61 -8.94
N TRP A 250 25.70 -10.40 -8.19
CA TRP A 250 24.57 -9.58 -8.65
C TRP A 250 24.88 -8.09 -8.62
N GLN A 251 25.63 -7.63 -7.63
CA GLN A 251 26.17 -6.27 -7.60
C GLN A 251 27.12 -6.02 -8.78
N GLN A 252 28.02 -6.96 -9.08
CA GLN A 252 28.99 -6.82 -10.17
C GLN A 252 28.35 -6.84 -11.57
N LYS A 253 27.25 -7.59 -11.74
CA LYS A 253 26.57 -7.75 -13.03
C LYS A 253 25.42 -6.77 -13.24
N HIS A 254 25.18 -5.85 -12.30
CA HIS A 254 24.07 -4.90 -12.32
C HIS A 254 22.69 -5.57 -12.51
N TYR A 255 22.51 -6.78 -11.95
CA TYR A 255 21.19 -7.41 -11.94
C TYR A 255 20.27 -6.65 -10.99
N HIS A 256 18.98 -6.57 -11.34
CA HIS A 256 17.96 -5.83 -10.57
C HIS A 256 17.54 -6.52 -9.27
N ALA A 257 18.49 -7.11 -8.55
CA ALA A 257 18.30 -7.75 -7.25
C ALA A 257 17.00 -8.58 -7.22
N CYS A 258 16.18 -8.38 -6.20
CA CYS A 258 14.93 -9.07 -5.95
C CYS A 258 14.04 -9.22 -7.20
N ALA A 259 13.96 -8.19 -8.05
CA ALA A 259 13.10 -8.18 -9.23
C ALA A 259 13.49 -9.21 -10.30
N THR A 260 14.74 -9.65 -10.31
CA THR A 260 15.21 -10.70 -11.23
C THR A 260 14.48 -12.03 -10.98
N CYS A 261 14.15 -12.32 -9.72
CA CYS A 261 13.42 -13.53 -9.32
C CYS A 261 11.92 -13.27 -9.10
N HIS A 262 11.56 -12.13 -8.50
CA HIS A 262 10.21 -11.84 -8.01
C HIS A 262 9.40 -10.88 -8.88
N ASN A 263 9.93 -10.43 -10.03
CA ASN A 263 9.33 -9.38 -10.86
C ASN A 263 9.32 -8.00 -10.15
N HIS A 264 8.88 -6.94 -10.83
CA HIS A 264 8.88 -5.57 -10.32
C HIS A 264 7.54 -4.83 -10.42
N HIS A 265 6.70 -5.15 -11.43
CA HIS A 265 5.35 -4.58 -11.56
C HIS A 265 4.27 -5.65 -11.43
N ASP A 266 4.56 -6.88 -11.84
CA ASP A 266 3.66 -8.02 -11.73
C ASP A 266 4.18 -8.98 -10.64
N VAL A 267 4.34 -8.46 -9.44
CA VAL A 267 4.85 -9.23 -8.29
C VAL A 267 3.76 -10.21 -7.85
N ALA A 268 4.00 -11.49 -8.08
CA ALA A 268 3.10 -12.57 -7.68
C ALA A 268 3.28 -12.94 -6.20
N HIS A 269 2.31 -13.66 -5.64
CA HIS A 269 2.48 -14.25 -4.32
C HIS A 269 3.57 -15.32 -4.43
N PRO A 270 4.66 -15.24 -3.64
CA PRO A 270 5.75 -16.20 -3.77
C PRO A 270 5.25 -17.59 -3.37
N ASP A 271 5.60 -18.59 -4.15
CA ASP A 271 5.39 -20.01 -3.85
C ASP A 271 6.63 -20.81 -4.24
N SER A 272 6.59 -22.12 -3.97
CA SER A 272 7.66 -23.04 -4.31
C SER A 272 7.83 -23.25 -5.82
N GLY A 273 6.88 -22.79 -6.65
CA GLY A 273 6.95 -22.83 -8.11
C GLY A 273 8.08 -21.96 -8.68
N LEU A 274 8.58 -20.97 -7.93
CA LEU A 274 9.80 -20.23 -8.32
C LEU A 274 11.01 -21.16 -8.48
N PHE A 275 11.03 -22.30 -7.77
CA PHE A 275 12.08 -23.30 -7.80
C PHE A 275 11.79 -24.47 -8.76
N ASP A 276 10.77 -24.34 -9.61
CA ASP A 276 10.40 -25.41 -10.54
C ASP A 276 11.60 -25.81 -11.46
N PRO A 277 11.89 -27.11 -11.60
CA PRO A 277 13.06 -27.58 -12.33
C PRO A 277 12.94 -27.39 -13.85
N GLU A 278 11.75 -27.12 -14.38
CA GLU A 278 11.52 -26.89 -15.80
C GLU A 278 11.21 -25.41 -16.08
N GLN A 279 10.33 -24.82 -15.30
CA GLN A 279 9.75 -23.48 -15.53
C GLN A 279 10.19 -22.43 -14.50
N GLY A 280 10.90 -22.85 -13.46
CA GLY A 280 11.29 -21.98 -12.35
C GLY A 280 12.28 -20.89 -12.76
N VAL A 281 12.31 -19.80 -11.99
CA VAL A 281 13.11 -18.62 -12.34
C VAL A 281 14.61 -18.91 -12.34
N CYS A 282 15.05 -19.89 -11.56
CA CYS A 282 16.43 -20.34 -11.50
C CYS A 282 16.94 -20.89 -12.84
N ARG A 283 16.05 -21.48 -13.66
CA ARG A 283 16.38 -22.11 -14.95
C ARG A 283 16.82 -21.12 -16.02
N LYS A 284 16.51 -19.83 -15.83
CA LYS A 284 17.00 -18.74 -16.69
C LYS A 284 18.53 -18.62 -16.67
N CYS A 285 19.19 -19.12 -15.62
CA CYS A 285 20.64 -19.02 -15.46
C CYS A 285 21.32 -20.36 -15.16
N HIS A 286 20.64 -21.31 -14.53
CA HIS A 286 21.20 -22.61 -14.14
C HIS A 286 20.74 -23.73 -15.08
N ARG A 287 21.66 -24.62 -15.47
CA ARG A 287 21.39 -25.89 -16.16
C ARG A 287 21.06 -27.01 -15.16
N PRO A 288 20.38 -28.11 -15.57
CA PRO A 288 19.85 -29.08 -14.61
C PRO A 288 20.94 -29.75 -13.75
N GLN A 289 22.14 -29.91 -14.31
CA GLN A 289 23.30 -30.47 -13.65
C GLN A 289 24.00 -29.51 -12.68
N ASP A 290 23.67 -28.21 -12.71
CA ASP A 290 24.35 -27.21 -11.90
C ASP A 290 24.01 -27.37 -10.42
N ALA A 291 24.97 -27.03 -9.54
CA ALA A 291 24.74 -27.03 -8.10
C ALA A 291 23.52 -26.16 -7.73
N GLY A 292 23.34 -24.99 -8.35
CA GLY A 292 22.20 -24.11 -8.09
C GLY A 292 20.84 -24.71 -8.45
N ALA A 293 20.77 -25.54 -9.51
CA ALA A 293 19.53 -26.24 -9.87
C ALA A 293 19.20 -27.34 -8.86
N ARG A 294 20.21 -28.06 -8.37
CA ARG A 294 20.05 -29.05 -7.29
C ARG A 294 19.58 -28.39 -6.00
N THR A 295 20.22 -27.30 -5.58
CA THR A 295 19.79 -26.50 -4.42
C THR A 295 18.34 -26.05 -4.56
N ALA A 296 17.94 -25.50 -5.73
CA ALA A 296 16.55 -25.11 -5.96
C ALA A 296 15.56 -26.29 -5.80
N GLY A 297 15.89 -27.46 -6.36
CA GLY A 297 15.07 -28.67 -6.21
C GLY A 297 14.94 -29.13 -4.75
N GLU A 298 16.04 -29.13 -3.99
CA GLU A 298 16.03 -29.46 -2.56
C GLU A 298 15.18 -28.48 -1.74
N LEU A 299 15.33 -27.17 -2.01
CA LEU A 299 14.54 -26.13 -1.37
C LEU A 299 13.04 -26.29 -1.68
N ARG A 300 12.70 -26.56 -2.94
CA ARG A 300 11.32 -26.87 -3.34
C ARG A 300 10.76 -28.05 -2.57
N GLY A 301 11.48 -29.16 -2.54
CA GLY A 301 11.04 -30.38 -1.86
C GLY A 301 10.76 -30.15 -0.37
N MET A 302 11.62 -29.38 0.31
CA MET A 302 11.40 -29.01 1.71
C MET A 302 10.15 -28.16 1.89
N LEU A 303 9.94 -27.13 1.07
CA LEU A 303 8.78 -26.24 1.18
C LEU A 303 7.47 -26.94 0.82
N ASP A 304 7.46 -27.74 -0.26
CA ASP A 304 6.29 -28.52 -0.68
C ASP A 304 5.94 -29.58 0.37
N GLY A 305 6.94 -30.24 0.95
CA GLY A 305 6.76 -31.19 2.05
C GLY A 305 6.13 -30.53 3.27
N MET A 306 6.69 -29.40 3.73
CA MET A 306 6.12 -28.64 4.86
C MET A 306 4.67 -28.19 4.59
N GLN A 307 4.39 -27.72 3.37
CA GLN A 307 3.05 -27.28 2.98
C GLN A 307 2.04 -28.44 2.99
N SER A 308 2.45 -29.61 2.50
CA SER A 308 1.66 -30.84 2.52
C SER A 308 1.40 -31.34 3.94
N ASP A 309 2.43 -31.40 4.78
CA ASP A 309 2.31 -31.83 6.19
C ASP A 309 1.38 -30.90 6.98
N PHE A 310 1.50 -29.58 6.76
CA PHE A 310 0.61 -28.60 7.36
C PHE A 310 -0.85 -28.81 6.95
N GLN A 311 -1.12 -29.00 5.65
CA GLN A 311 -2.48 -29.22 5.13
C GLN A 311 -3.09 -30.53 5.66
N ALA A 312 -2.29 -31.60 5.73
CA ALA A 312 -2.73 -32.88 6.27
C ALA A 312 -3.09 -32.78 7.77
N ALA A 313 -2.26 -32.08 8.54
CA ALA A 313 -2.50 -31.82 9.95
C ALA A 313 -3.78 -30.97 10.17
N GLU A 314 -3.93 -29.89 9.39
CA GLU A 314 -5.10 -29.01 9.44
C GLU A 314 -6.40 -29.78 9.13
N ALA A 315 -6.39 -30.59 8.07
CA ALA A 315 -7.55 -31.40 7.68
C ALA A 315 -7.92 -32.44 8.76
N GLY A 316 -6.92 -33.08 9.37
CA GLY A 316 -7.13 -34.03 10.46
C GLY A 316 -7.74 -33.39 11.72
N LEU A 317 -7.28 -32.19 12.08
CA LEU A 317 -7.83 -31.44 13.22
C LEU A 317 -9.26 -30.95 12.95
N LYS A 318 -9.52 -30.38 11.76
CA LYS A 318 -10.89 -29.98 11.36
C LYS A 318 -11.87 -31.15 11.42
N LEU A 319 -11.47 -32.32 10.90
CA LEU A 319 -12.31 -33.51 10.95
C LEU A 319 -12.62 -33.97 12.37
N ALA A 320 -11.67 -33.83 13.30
CA ALA A 320 -11.88 -34.15 14.71
C ALA A 320 -12.83 -33.15 15.38
N GLU A 321 -12.66 -31.86 15.10
CA GLU A 321 -13.50 -30.76 15.60
C GLU A 321 -14.95 -30.88 15.12
N GLU A 322 -15.16 -31.18 13.83
CA GLU A 322 -16.48 -31.47 13.25
C GLU A 322 -17.18 -32.68 13.92
N LYS A 323 -16.40 -33.59 14.53
CA LYS A 323 -16.91 -34.73 15.30
C LYS A 323 -17.14 -34.42 16.78
N GLY A 324 -16.94 -33.16 17.19
CA GLY A 324 -17.11 -32.69 18.57
C GLY A 324 -15.99 -33.14 19.51
N MET A 325 -14.81 -33.47 18.99
CA MET A 325 -13.64 -33.80 19.80
C MET A 325 -12.84 -32.54 20.15
N ASP A 326 -12.33 -32.46 21.37
CA ASP A 326 -11.41 -31.40 21.78
C ASP A 326 -10.03 -31.62 21.15
N VAL A 327 -9.62 -30.67 20.32
CA VAL A 327 -8.33 -30.64 19.63
C VAL A 327 -7.60 -29.30 19.76
N ALA A 328 -7.93 -28.50 20.78
CA ALA A 328 -7.31 -27.19 21.00
C ALA A 328 -5.77 -27.27 21.03
N GLY A 329 -5.21 -28.23 21.77
CA GLY A 329 -3.76 -28.43 21.82
C GLY A 329 -3.15 -28.86 20.48
N GLY A 330 -3.93 -29.47 19.57
CA GLY A 330 -3.49 -29.76 18.21
C GLY A 330 -3.37 -28.50 17.36
N TRP A 331 -4.32 -27.57 17.49
CA TRP A 331 -4.29 -26.27 16.83
C TRP A 331 -3.12 -25.40 17.29
N ASP A 332 -2.82 -25.39 18.59
CA ASP A 332 -1.66 -24.68 19.15
C ASP A 332 -0.35 -25.17 18.51
N VAL A 333 -0.15 -26.49 18.46
CA VAL A 333 1.03 -27.10 17.81
C VAL A 333 1.06 -26.80 16.32
N LEU A 334 -0.10 -26.77 15.64
CA LEU A 334 -0.15 -26.41 14.23
C LEU A 334 0.26 -24.95 13.98
N GLN A 335 0.04 -24.02 14.92
CA GLN A 335 0.57 -22.65 14.81
C GLN A 335 2.11 -22.62 14.88
N GLU A 336 2.73 -23.47 15.70
CA GLU A 336 4.20 -23.61 15.73
C GLU A 336 4.73 -24.05 14.35
N ALA A 337 4.06 -25.02 13.72
CA ALA A 337 4.39 -25.48 12.36
C ALA A 337 4.26 -24.34 11.34
N LYS A 338 3.20 -23.54 11.44
CA LYS A 338 2.98 -22.36 10.58
C LYS A 338 4.09 -21.33 10.73
N GLN A 339 4.50 -21.03 11.96
CA GLN A 339 5.57 -20.08 12.24
C GLN A 339 6.91 -20.58 11.66
N ALA A 340 7.24 -21.85 11.88
CA ALA A 340 8.43 -22.48 11.32
C ALA A 340 8.42 -22.47 9.78
N PHE A 341 7.26 -22.68 9.15
CA PHE A 341 7.11 -22.56 7.69
C PHE A 341 7.42 -21.16 7.18
N PHE A 342 6.92 -20.11 7.85
CA PHE A 342 7.27 -18.73 7.47
C PHE A 342 8.77 -18.46 7.64
N GLN A 343 9.38 -18.93 8.72
CA GLN A 343 10.82 -18.79 8.93
C GLN A 343 11.63 -19.51 7.85
N ALA A 344 11.27 -20.76 7.52
CA ALA A 344 11.92 -21.53 6.46
C ALA A 344 11.81 -20.82 5.10
N ARG A 345 10.64 -20.27 4.76
CA ARG A 345 10.44 -19.48 3.53
C ARG A 345 11.27 -18.21 3.48
N THR A 346 11.47 -17.53 4.61
CA THR A 346 12.39 -16.37 4.67
C THR A 346 13.84 -16.83 4.48
N GLU A 347 14.23 -17.93 5.13
CA GLU A 347 15.60 -18.47 5.11
C GLU A 347 16.09 -18.89 3.72
N VAL A 348 15.17 -19.15 2.79
CA VAL A 348 15.46 -19.43 1.38
C VAL A 348 16.35 -18.36 0.72
N HIS A 349 16.28 -17.10 1.19
CA HIS A 349 17.11 -16.00 0.66
C HIS A 349 18.60 -16.15 1.00
N THR A 350 18.98 -17.09 1.88
CA THR A 350 20.39 -17.49 2.07
C THR A 350 20.92 -18.36 0.92
N PHE A 351 20.02 -18.98 0.14
CA PHE A 351 20.32 -20.03 -0.83
C PHE A 351 21.10 -21.22 -0.23
N SER A 352 20.90 -21.49 1.07
CA SER A 352 21.51 -22.60 1.80
C SER A 352 20.45 -23.61 2.22
N THR A 353 20.60 -24.85 1.76
CA THR A 353 19.68 -25.95 2.12
C THR A 353 19.80 -26.32 3.58
N ALA A 354 21.00 -26.24 4.16
CA ALA A 354 21.23 -26.45 5.58
C ALA A 354 20.52 -25.40 6.46
N ALA A 355 20.57 -24.12 6.06
CA ALA A 355 19.91 -23.04 6.79
C ALA A 355 18.38 -23.22 6.79
N VAL A 356 17.81 -23.47 5.61
CA VAL A 356 16.37 -23.72 5.45
C VAL A 356 15.94 -24.96 6.22
N LYS A 357 16.71 -26.06 6.14
CA LYS A 357 16.46 -27.29 6.87
C LYS A 357 16.40 -27.07 8.38
N GLY A 358 17.32 -26.26 8.93
CA GLY A 358 17.34 -25.90 10.36
C GLY A 358 16.07 -25.20 10.84
N LYS A 359 15.32 -24.53 9.95
CA LYS A 359 14.00 -23.94 10.25
C LYS A 359 12.85 -24.86 9.89
N ALA A 360 13.02 -25.69 8.86
CA ALA A 360 11.99 -26.59 8.36
C ALA A 360 11.73 -27.77 9.28
N ASP A 361 12.77 -28.44 9.78
CA ASP A 361 12.66 -29.68 10.56
C ASP A 361 11.78 -29.55 11.82
N PRO A 362 11.92 -28.48 12.66
CA PRO A 362 11.00 -28.27 13.78
C PRO A 362 9.55 -28.09 13.33
N GLY A 363 9.33 -27.41 12.19
CA GLY A 363 8.00 -27.19 11.64
C GLY A 363 7.34 -28.48 11.13
N VAL A 364 8.11 -29.33 10.47
CA VAL A 364 7.67 -30.68 10.04
C VAL A 364 7.30 -31.51 11.26
N ALA A 365 8.16 -31.55 12.29
CA ALA A 365 7.88 -32.28 13.52
C ALA A 365 6.61 -31.78 14.23
N ALA A 366 6.41 -30.46 14.28
CA ALA A 366 5.19 -29.86 14.82
C ALA A 366 3.95 -30.24 14.00
N ALA A 367 4.00 -30.15 12.66
CA ALA A 367 2.90 -30.55 11.78
C ALA A 367 2.52 -32.02 11.97
N GLN A 368 3.51 -32.92 12.01
CA GLN A 368 3.29 -34.35 12.25
C GLN A 368 2.68 -34.62 13.63
N LYS A 369 3.13 -33.91 14.67
CA LYS A 369 2.55 -34.00 16.02
C LYS A 369 1.10 -33.53 16.03
N ALA A 370 0.78 -32.42 15.38
CA ALA A 370 -0.59 -31.91 15.24
C ALA A 370 -1.48 -32.91 14.49
N ALA A 371 -0.99 -33.50 13.39
CA ALA A 371 -1.70 -34.54 12.65
C ALA A 371 -1.98 -35.78 13.52
N ALA A 372 -1.00 -36.23 14.32
CA ALA A 372 -1.17 -37.35 15.24
C ALA A 372 -2.24 -37.08 16.32
N LEU A 373 -2.30 -35.85 16.84
CA LEU A 373 -3.33 -35.43 17.79
C LEU A 373 -4.73 -35.47 17.15
N GLY A 374 -4.88 -34.94 15.93
CA GLY A 374 -6.14 -35.02 15.18
C GLY A 374 -6.57 -36.47 14.92
N LEU A 375 -5.64 -37.33 14.48
CA LEU A 375 -5.93 -38.75 14.25
C LEU A 375 -6.35 -39.47 15.54
N LYS A 376 -5.65 -39.22 16.65
CA LYS A 376 -5.99 -39.78 17.96
C LYS A 376 -7.40 -39.37 18.39
N ALA A 377 -7.76 -38.09 18.23
CA ALA A 377 -9.10 -37.60 18.55
C ALA A 377 -10.18 -38.30 17.70
N VAL A 378 -9.95 -38.49 16.40
CA VAL A 378 -10.89 -39.24 15.53
C VAL A 378 -11.01 -40.70 15.96
N GLN A 379 -9.92 -41.34 16.39
CA GLN A 379 -9.94 -42.71 16.91
C GLN A 379 -10.71 -42.80 18.23
N GLU A 380 -10.51 -41.85 19.14
CA GLU A 380 -11.26 -41.76 20.40
C GLU A 380 -12.76 -41.56 20.15
N PHE A 381 -13.15 -40.74 19.17
CA PHE A 381 -14.55 -40.60 18.77
C PHE A 381 -15.17 -41.94 18.35
N ARG A 382 -14.47 -42.69 17.48
CA ARG A 382 -14.93 -44.02 17.02
C ARG A 382 -15.04 -45.00 18.19
N TRP A 383 -14.05 -45.00 19.07
CA TRP A 383 -14.04 -45.83 20.28
C TRP A 383 -15.23 -45.54 21.19
N ARG A 384 -15.48 -44.26 21.51
CA ARG A 384 -16.63 -43.83 22.33
C ARG A 384 -17.96 -44.28 21.74
N ARG A 385 -18.13 -44.22 20.41
CA ARG A 385 -19.36 -44.69 19.75
C ARG A 385 -19.55 -46.20 19.81
N ILE A 386 -18.49 -46.99 19.61
CA ILE A 386 -18.56 -48.45 19.69
C ILE A 386 -18.99 -48.87 21.09
N TRP A 387 -18.37 -48.32 22.12
CA TRP A 387 -18.70 -48.66 23.50
C TRP A 387 -20.05 -48.13 23.95
N LEU A 388 -20.47 -46.95 23.50
CA LEU A 388 -21.82 -46.45 23.74
C LEU A 388 -22.86 -47.39 23.11
N GLY A 389 -22.62 -47.87 21.89
CA GLY A 389 -23.48 -48.85 21.23
C GLY A 389 -23.56 -50.17 22.00
N LEU A 390 -22.42 -50.72 22.44
CA LEU A 390 -22.36 -51.95 23.24
C LEU A 390 -23.08 -51.78 24.59
N ALA A 391 -22.81 -50.68 25.30
CA ALA A 391 -23.47 -50.38 26.58
C ALA A 391 -24.98 -50.24 26.40
N THR A 392 -25.43 -49.57 25.33
CA THR A 392 -26.86 -49.42 25.01
C THR A 392 -27.51 -50.78 24.74
N LEU A 393 -26.83 -51.69 24.01
CA LEU A 393 -27.32 -53.05 23.78
C LEU A 393 -27.46 -53.85 25.09
N ILE A 394 -26.47 -53.79 25.97
CA ILE A 394 -26.49 -54.47 27.27
C ILE A 394 -27.63 -53.91 28.14
N ILE A 395 -27.75 -52.58 28.23
CA ILE A 395 -28.82 -51.92 29.00
C ILE A 395 -30.19 -52.30 28.44
N THR A 396 -30.35 -52.26 27.12
CA THR A 396 -31.63 -52.62 26.46
C THR A 396 -31.98 -54.08 26.73
N PHE A 397 -31.00 -55.00 26.65
CA PHE A 397 -31.19 -56.40 27.00
C PHE A 397 -31.63 -56.57 28.46
N MET A 398 -30.97 -55.88 29.40
CA MET A 398 -31.37 -55.92 30.81
C MET A 398 -32.78 -55.38 31.04
N VAL A 399 -33.16 -54.27 30.39
CA VAL A 399 -34.50 -53.69 30.48
C VAL A 399 -35.56 -54.67 29.94
N VAL A 400 -35.30 -55.31 28.80
CA VAL A 400 -36.21 -56.32 28.22
C VAL A 400 -36.32 -57.54 29.13
N ALA A 401 -35.20 -58.04 29.67
CA ALA A 401 -35.22 -59.18 30.60
C ALA A 401 -35.99 -58.85 31.88
N LEU A 402 -35.82 -57.65 32.43
CA LEU A 402 -36.54 -57.18 33.61
C LEU A 402 -38.05 -57.08 33.33
N TYR A 403 -38.43 -56.52 32.18
CA TYR A 403 -39.82 -56.42 31.75
C TYR A 403 -40.48 -57.80 31.61
N LEU A 404 -39.79 -58.75 30.96
CA LEU A 404 -40.27 -60.13 30.82
C LEU A 404 -40.43 -60.80 32.19
N LYS A 405 -39.51 -60.53 33.13
CA LYS A 405 -39.59 -61.11 34.48
C LYS A 405 -40.71 -60.51 35.32
N ILE A 406 -40.95 -59.20 35.22
CA ILE A 406 -42.10 -58.55 35.88
C ILE A 406 -43.41 -59.15 35.36
N ARG A 407 -43.53 -59.32 34.03
CA ARG A 407 -44.73 -59.91 33.42
C ARG A 407 -45.00 -61.35 33.89
N ASP A 408 -43.94 -62.13 34.10
CA ASP A 408 -44.00 -63.51 34.64
C ASP A 408 -44.41 -63.56 36.12
N LEU A 409 -44.20 -62.48 36.89
CA LEU A 409 -44.63 -62.39 38.29
C LEU A 409 -46.06 -61.85 38.45
N GLU A 410 -46.58 -61.12 37.45
CA GLU A 410 -47.94 -60.57 37.43
C GLU A 410 -48.99 -61.53 36.82
N SER A 411 -48.54 -62.55 36.09
CA SER A 411 -49.34 -63.67 35.57
C SER A 411 -49.37 -64.84 36.56
#